data_AF-A0A1V6H709-F1
#
_entry.id   AF-A0A1V6H709-F1
#
_cell.length_a   1.000
_cell.length_b   1.000
_cell.length_c   1.000
_cell.angle_alpha   90.00
_cell.angle_beta   90.00
_cell.angle_gamma   90.00
#
_symmetry.space_group_name_H-M   'P 1'
#
loop_
_entity.id
_entity.type
_entity.pdbx_description
1 polymer ?
#
loop_
_entity_poly.entity_id
_entity_poly.type
_entity_poly.pdbx_seq_one_letter_code
_entity_poly.pdbx_strand_id
1 'polypeptide(L)'
;MISDALGLGVDRVVETREPIVSKVLREAAHVTVQPGMVAGCKHIAVGYAGDKAVVKLVHPQQVHPHLEGQSTGDYINIYGTPDIVMSTGPEIAGGIATQGLAVNMIPHVVQASPGLKNMLDLPAPAALMGASAYRRRV
;
A
#
# COMPACT_ATOMS: atom_id res chain seq x y z
N MET A 1 -3.40 -12.33 -0.36
CA MET A 1 -2.05 -12.07 -0.92
C MET A 1 -0.94 -12.21 0.11
N ILE A 2 -0.77 -11.32 1.10
CA ILE A 2 0.34 -11.45 2.10
C ILE A 2 0.24 -12.79 2.84
N SER A 3 -0.95 -13.12 3.36
CA SER A 3 -1.18 -14.39 4.06
C SER A 3 -0.88 -15.61 3.17
N ASP A 4 -1.32 -15.57 1.90
CA ASP A 4 -1.10 -16.70 0.98
C ASP A 4 0.37 -16.86 0.62
N ALA A 5 1.08 -15.74 0.38
CA ALA A 5 2.50 -15.74 0.04
C ALA A 5 3.39 -16.29 1.16
N LEU A 6 3.03 -15.99 2.41
CA LEU A 6 3.81 -16.34 3.60
C LEU A 6 3.23 -17.53 4.37
N GLY A 7 2.11 -18.11 3.93
CA GLY A 7 1.44 -19.21 4.63
C GLY A 7 0.91 -18.84 6.03
N LEU A 8 0.48 -17.59 6.26
CA LEU A 8 0.11 -17.10 7.59
C LEU A 8 -1.25 -17.59 8.10
N GLY A 9 -2.07 -18.16 7.23
CA GLY A 9 -3.35 -18.77 7.61
C GLY A 9 -4.39 -17.78 8.15
N VAL A 10 -4.46 -16.56 7.61
CA VAL A 10 -5.47 -15.58 8.02
C VAL A 10 -6.87 -16.12 7.73
N ASP A 11 -7.68 -16.28 8.79
CA ASP A 11 -9.07 -16.76 8.73
C ASP A 11 -10.10 -15.65 9.00
N ARG A 12 -9.65 -14.53 9.58
CA ARG A 12 -10.50 -13.40 9.97
C ARG A 12 -9.79 -12.08 9.79
N VAL A 13 -10.51 -11.09 9.26
CA VAL A 13 -10.04 -9.71 9.16
C VAL A 13 -10.96 -8.81 9.97
N VAL A 14 -10.37 -7.96 10.81
CA VAL A 14 -11.09 -6.91 11.55
C VAL A 14 -10.58 -5.55 11.08
N GLU A 15 -11.51 -4.65 10.79
CA GLU A 15 -11.19 -3.32 10.29
C GLU A 15 -11.74 -2.22 11.20
N THR A 16 -10.99 -1.14 11.35
CA THR A 16 -11.46 0.10 11.99
C THR A 16 -11.22 1.28 11.06
N ARG A 17 -12.13 2.26 11.12
CA ARG A 17 -12.08 3.50 10.34
C ARG A 17 -12.42 4.65 11.27
N GLU A 18 -11.40 5.41 11.63
CA GLU A 18 -11.53 6.51 12.60
C GLU A 18 -11.31 7.86 11.87
N PRO A 19 -12.08 8.90 12.20
CA PRO A 19 -11.88 10.22 11.62
C PRO A 19 -10.54 10.80 12.12
N ILE A 20 -9.76 11.38 11.20
CA ILE A 20 -8.62 12.20 11.55
C ILE A 20 -9.12 13.64 11.67
N VAL A 21 -9.33 14.11 12.90
CA VAL A 21 -9.83 15.46 13.19
C VAL A 21 -8.67 16.45 13.15
N SER A 22 -8.80 17.52 12.36
CA SER A 22 -7.74 18.52 12.28
C SER A 22 -7.75 19.47 13.47
N LYS A 23 -6.56 19.89 13.90
CA LYS A 23 -6.36 20.95 14.89
C LYS A 23 -6.04 22.30 14.25
N VAL A 24 -5.83 22.32 12.93
CA VAL A 24 -5.38 23.49 12.16
C VAL A 24 -6.25 23.65 10.91
N LEU A 25 -6.15 24.82 10.27
CA LEU A 25 -6.71 25.01 8.94
C LEU A 25 -5.90 24.21 7.92
N ARG A 26 -6.57 23.42 7.07
CA ARG A 26 -5.95 22.75 5.92
C ARG A 26 -6.68 23.12 4.64
N GLU A 27 -5.97 23.67 3.67
CA GLU A 27 -6.55 24.07 2.38
C GLU A 27 -5.93 23.26 1.24
N ALA A 28 -6.78 22.65 0.42
CA ALA A 28 -6.41 22.00 -0.83
C ALA A 28 -7.31 22.53 -1.96
N ALA A 29 -7.03 22.14 -3.21
CA ALA A 29 -7.67 22.70 -4.40
C ALA A 29 -9.22 22.69 -4.39
N HIS A 30 -9.84 21.73 -3.68
CA HIS A 30 -11.29 21.54 -3.67
C HIS A 30 -11.88 21.40 -2.27
N VAL A 31 -11.08 21.59 -1.20
CA VAL A 31 -11.55 21.42 0.17
C VAL A 31 -10.78 22.33 1.13
N THR A 32 -11.52 22.95 2.04
CA THR A 32 -10.98 23.68 3.19
C THR A 32 -11.46 22.98 4.45
N VAL A 33 -10.53 22.50 5.27
CA VAL A 33 -10.79 21.77 6.52
C VAL A 33 -10.45 22.68 7.69
N GLN A 34 -11.47 23.07 8.47
CA GLN A 34 -11.29 23.90 9.67
C GLN A 34 -10.87 23.04 10.88
N PRO A 35 -10.27 23.65 11.93
CA PRO A 35 -10.09 22.97 13.20
C PRO A 35 -11.39 22.35 13.72
N GLY A 36 -11.33 21.10 14.18
CA GLY A 36 -12.49 20.32 14.60
C GLY A 36 -13.22 19.58 13.48
N MET A 37 -12.88 19.82 12.21
CA MET A 37 -13.41 19.06 11.07
C MET A 37 -12.54 17.84 10.74
N VAL A 38 -13.13 16.90 9.99
CA VAL A 38 -12.44 15.70 9.52
C VAL A 38 -11.51 16.06 8.35
N ALA A 39 -10.21 15.84 8.52
CA ALA A 39 -9.19 16.00 7.48
C ALA A 39 -8.89 14.71 6.70
N GLY A 40 -9.38 13.57 7.20
CA GLY A 40 -9.03 12.27 6.66
C GLY A 40 -9.58 11.09 7.44
N CYS A 41 -9.10 9.90 7.11
CA CYS A 41 -9.48 8.63 7.71
C CYS A 41 -8.22 7.85 8.12
N LYS A 42 -8.21 7.37 9.36
CA LYS A 42 -7.25 6.38 9.83
C LYS A 42 -7.90 5.01 9.69
N HIS A 43 -7.53 4.30 8.62
CA HIS A 43 -8.02 2.95 8.36
C HIS A 43 -6.98 1.94 8.82
N ILE A 44 -7.39 0.99 9.66
CA ILE A 44 -6.57 -0.15 10.08
C ILE A 44 -7.29 -1.43 9.69
N ALA A 45 -6.54 -2.42 9.19
CA ALA A 45 -6.99 -3.78 9.01
C ALA A 45 -6.04 -4.75 9.72
N VAL A 46 -6.58 -5.68 10.51
CA VAL A 46 -5.82 -6.72 11.22
C VAL A 46 -6.31 -8.09 10.77
N GLY A 47 -5.40 -8.88 10.20
CA GLY A 47 -5.62 -10.28 9.86
C GLY A 47 -5.20 -11.20 11.02
N TYR A 48 -6.10 -12.11 11.39
CA TYR A 48 -5.92 -13.08 12.46
C TYR A 48 -5.87 -14.51 11.91
N ALA A 49 -5.07 -15.36 12.55
CA ALA A 49 -5.15 -16.82 12.46
C ALA A 49 -5.59 -17.33 13.85
N GLY A 50 -6.86 -17.73 13.96
CA GLY A 50 -7.53 -17.91 15.25
C GLY A 50 -7.54 -16.62 16.08
N ASP A 51 -6.88 -16.67 17.24
CA ASP A 51 -6.77 -15.52 18.16
C ASP A 51 -5.50 -14.70 17.95
N LYS A 52 -4.57 -15.15 17.10
CA LYS A 52 -3.28 -14.48 16.89
C LYS A 52 -3.38 -13.50 15.72
N ALA A 53 -3.12 -12.22 15.99
CA ALA A 53 -2.91 -11.24 14.92
C ALA A 53 -1.58 -11.54 14.19
N VAL A 54 -1.64 -11.78 12.89
CA VAL A 54 -0.48 -12.17 12.06
C VAL A 54 -0.15 -11.15 10.98
N VAL A 55 -1.09 -10.29 10.60
CA VAL A 55 -0.86 -9.16 9.68
C VAL A 55 -1.59 -7.94 10.21
N LYS A 56 -0.92 -6.78 10.21
CA LYS A 56 -1.54 -5.49 10.54
C LYS A 56 -1.17 -4.46 9.49
N LEU A 57 -2.17 -3.88 8.85
CA LEU A 57 -2.04 -2.82 7.86
C LEU A 57 -2.64 -1.54 8.43
N VAL A 58 -1.90 -0.44 8.31
CA VAL A 58 -2.30 0.87 8.83
C VAL A 58 -2.17 1.87 7.69
N HIS A 59 -3.29 2.44 7.26
CA HIS A 59 -3.34 3.39 6.15
C HIS A 59 -4.07 4.67 6.54
N PRO A 60 -3.38 5.61 7.22
CA PRO A 60 -3.93 6.92 7.48
C PRO A 60 -3.83 7.78 6.22
N GLN A 61 -4.95 8.25 5.72
CA GLN A 61 -5.02 9.20 4.60
C GLN A 61 -5.64 10.49 5.07
N GLN A 62 -4.95 11.61 4.88
CA GLN A 62 -5.41 12.94 5.30
C GLN A 62 -4.82 14.03 4.40
N VAL A 63 -5.51 15.16 4.30
CA VAL A 63 -5.03 16.34 3.56
C VAL A 63 -3.87 16.98 4.32
N HIS A 64 -2.73 17.24 3.67
CA HIS A 64 -1.60 18.01 4.22
C HIS A 64 -1.16 17.61 5.66
N PRO A 65 -0.74 16.35 5.88
CA PRO A 65 -0.34 15.84 7.20
C PRO A 65 0.80 16.64 7.86
N HIS A 66 1.69 17.22 7.05
CA HIS A 66 2.85 18.01 7.51
C HIS A 66 2.46 19.25 8.33
N LEU A 67 1.25 19.80 8.15
CA LEU A 67 0.76 20.94 8.94
C LEU A 67 0.58 20.60 10.43
N GLU A 68 0.47 19.32 10.76
CA GLU A 68 0.46 18.82 12.13
C GLU A 68 1.71 17.96 12.43
N GLY A 69 2.83 18.24 11.77
CA GLY A 69 4.14 17.63 12.05
C GLY A 69 4.27 16.16 11.64
N GLN A 70 3.38 15.64 10.79
CA GLN A 70 3.42 14.26 10.33
C GLN A 70 4.12 14.16 8.97
N SER A 71 5.18 13.34 8.92
CA SER A 71 5.82 12.94 7.66
C SER A 71 5.02 11.83 6.98
N THR A 72 5.17 11.73 5.67
CA THR A 72 4.65 10.61 4.89
C THR A 72 5.74 9.58 4.60
N GLY A 73 5.35 8.33 4.40
CA GLY A 73 6.27 7.22 4.12
C GLY A 73 5.54 5.88 4.06
N ASP A 74 6.19 4.89 3.46
CA ASP A 74 5.75 3.49 3.55
C ASP A 74 6.68 2.75 4.52
N TYR A 75 6.09 1.92 5.38
CA TYR A 75 6.80 1.19 6.42
C TYR A 75 6.40 -0.28 6.40
N ILE A 76 7.39 -1.16 6.37
CA ILE A 76 7.19 -2.61 6.43
C ILE A 76 8.09 -3.17 7.53
N ASN A 77 7.46 -3.73 8.56
CA ASN A 77 8.12 -4.44 9.64
C ASN A 77 7.70 -5.90 9.59
N ILE A 78 8.67 -6.80 9.48
CA ILE A 78 8.47 -8.25 9.54
C ILE A 78 9.20 -8.74 10.79
N TYR A 79 8.44 -9.33 11.72
CA TYR A 79 8.97 -9.85 12.97
C TYR A 79 9.22 -11.35 12.87
N GLY A 80 10.42 -11.81 13.20
CA GLY A 80 10.87 -13.18 13.00
C GLY A 80 12.36 -13.36 13.28
N THR A 81 12.99 -14.28 12.56
CA THR A 81 14.44 -14.54 12.70
C THR A 81 15.13 -14.45 11.34
N PRO A 82 15.81 -13.33 11.01
CA PRO A 82 15.88 -12.08 11.77
C PRO A 82 14.61 -11.22 11.61
N ASP A 83 14.48 -10.21 12.47
CA ASP A 83 13.57 -9.10 12.21
C ASP A 83 14.04 -8.28 11.00
N ILE A 84 13.08 -7.83 10.19
CA ILE A 84 13.32 -6.96 9.02
C ILE A 84 12.51 -5.68 9.18
N VAL A 85 13.19 -4.54 9.04
CA VAL A 85 12.57 -3.21 9.06
C VAL A 85 12.95 -2.47 7.78
N MET A 86 11.95 -2.08 7.00
CA MET A 86 12.11 -1.34 5.76
C MET A 86 11.24 -0.09 5.80
N SER A 87 11.76 1.01 5.27
CA SER A 87 11.00 2.24 5.08
C SER A 87 11.39 2.97 3.81
N THR A 88 10.45 3.73 3.26
CA THR A 88 10.65 4.70 2.18
C THR A 88 10.10 6.06 2.65
N GLY A 89 10.73 7.16 2.19
CA GLY A 89 10.34 8.51 2.58
C GLY A 89 10.79 9.54 1.52
N PRO A 90 9.88 10.32 0.91
CA PRO A 90 8.41 10.27 1.07
C PRO A 90 7.79 8.94 0.61
N GLU A 91 6.50 8.75 0.87
CA GLU A 91 5.75 7.58 0.39
C GLU A 91 5.86 7.45 -1.13
N ILE A 92 5.69 6.24 -1.63
CA ILE A 92 5.59 6.02 -3.07
C ILE A 92 4.36 6.76 -3.59
N ALA A 93 4.58 7.74 -4.47
CA ALA A 93 3.53 8.57 -5.04
C ALA A 93 2.50 7.70 -5.80
N GLY A 94 1.36 7.44 -5.15
CA GLY A 94 0.38 6.44 -5.60
C GLY A 94 -0.07 6.62 -7.05
N GLY A 95 -0.37 7.85 -7.48
CA GLY A 95 -0.83 8.12 -8.84
C GLY A 95 0.17 7.66 -9.92
N ILE A 96 1.42 8.12 -9.81
CA ILE A 96 2.48 7.78 -10.77
C ILE A 96 2.85 6.29 -10.68
N ALA A 97 2.97 5.77 -9.46
CA ALA A 97 3.37 4.38 -9.24
C ALA A 97 2.32 3.37 -9.73
N THR A 98 1.02 3.63 -9.53
CA THR A 98 -0.06 2.78 -10.05
C THR A 98 -0.05 2.76 -11.57
N GLN A 99 0.08 3.90 -12.23
CA GLN A 99 0.17 3.99 -13.69
C GLN A 99 1.39 3.21 -14.21
N GLY A 100 2.56 3.44 -13.59
CA GLY A 100 3.79 2.76 -13.93
C GLY A 100 3.67 1.25 -13.77
N LEU A 101 3.17 0.77 -12.63
CA LEU A 101 2.99 -0.65 -12.36
C LEU A 101 2.03 -1.30 -13.37
N ALA A 102 0.89 -0.68 -13.64
CA ALA A 102 -0.09 -1.20 -14.59
C ALA A 102 0.52 -1.42 -15.99
N VAL A 103 1.28 -0.45 -16.50
CA VAL A 103 1.94 -0.57 -17.81
C VAL A 103 3.10 -1.57 -17.77
N ASN A 104 3.92 -1.52 -16.72
CA ASN A 104 5.10 -2.37 -16.59
C ASN A 104 4.76 -3.86 -16.49
N MET A 105 3.55 -4.20 -16.05
CA MET A 105 3.09 -5.59 -15.95
C MET A 105 2.49 -6.14 -17.24
N ILE A 106 2.20 -5.32 -18.28
CA ILE A 106 1.57 -5.79 -19.53
C ILE A 106 2.33 -6.96 -20.17
N PRO A 107 3.66 -6.92 -20.37
CA PRO A 107 4.37 -8.04 -20.99
C PRO A 107 4.28 -9.34 -20.19
N HIS A 108 4.25 -9.22 -18.85
CA HIS A 108 4.12 -10.38 -17.95
C HIS A 108 2.73 -10.99 -18.02
N VAL A 109 1.69 -10.16 -18.09
CA VAL A 109 0.29 -10.63 -18.23
C VAL A 109 0.07 -11.32 -19.57
N VAL A 110 0.60 -10.77 -20.68
CA VAL A 110 0.48 -11.37 -22.02
C VAL A 110 1.12 -12.76 -22.11
N GLN A 111 2.21 -12.99 -21.36
CA GLN A 111 2.93 -14.26 -21.34
C GLN A 111 2.42 -15.24 -20.28
N ALA A 112 1.54 -14.80 -19.39
CA ALA A 112 1.01 -15.65 -18.34
C ALA A 112 0.07 -16.73 -18.91
N SER A 113 -0.02 -17.85 -18.20
CA SER A 113 -1.03 -18.87 -18.50
C SER A 113 -2.45 -18.31 -18.28
N PRO A 114 -3.48 -18.82 -19.00
CA PRO A 114 -4.86 -18.38 -18.82
C PRO A 114 -5.36 -18.52 -17.38
N GLY A 115 -6.32 -17.67 -17.00
CA GLY A 115 -6.99 -17.68 -15.69
C GLY A 115 -6.85 -16.36 -14.94
N LEU A 116 -7.51 -16.27 -13.77
CA LEU A 116 -7.34 -15.13 -12.87
C LEU A 116 -5.98 -15.24 -12.17
N LYS A 117 -5.13 -14.24 -12.38
CA LYS A 117 -3.80 -14.14 -11.78
C LYS A 117 -3.74 -13.01 -10.77
N ASN A 118 -2.82 -13.11 -9.83
CA ASN A 118 -2.44 -12.05 -8.91
C ASN A 118 -0.91 -11.83 -8.95
N MET A 119 -0.41 -10.87 -8.16
CA MET A 119 1.02 -10.50 -8.17
C MET A 119 1.98 -11.62 -7.73
N LEU A 120 1.48 -12.65 -7.05
CA LEU A 120 2.28 -13.83 -6.67
C LEU A 120 2.50 -14.79 -7.83
N ASP A 121 1.66 -14.72 -8.87
CA ASP A 121 1.72 -15.62 -10.03
C ASP A 121 2.63 -15.09 -11.15
N LEU A 122 3.09 -13.84 -11.03
CA LEU A 122 3.83 -13.12 -12.07
C LEU A 122 5.25 -12.78 -11.59
N PRO A 123 6.22 -12.63 -12.50
CA PRO A 123 7.55 -12.16 -12.12
C PRO A 123 7.49 -10.76 -11.48
N ALA A 124 8.48 -10.46 -10.65
CA ALA A 124 8.59 -9.18 -9.97
C ALA A 124 8.46 -7.99 -10.96
N PRO A 125 7.75 -6.91 -10.58
CA PRO A 125 7.67 -5.72 -11.40
C PRO A 125 9.05 -5.12 -11.65
N ALA A 126 9.25 -4.60 -12.85
CA ALA A 126 10.43 -3.82 -13.18
C ALA A 126 10.07 -2.78 -14.22
N ALA A 127 10.71 -1.61 -14.17
CA ALA A 127 10.47 -0.54 -15.13
C ALA A 127 10.78 -0.99 -16.57
N LEU A 128 9.90 -0.64 -17.51
CA LEU A 128 10.13 -0.84 -18.94
C LEU A 128 10.92 0.35 -19.50
N MET A 129 12.24 0.18 -19.63
CA MET A 129 13.14 1.24 -20.13
C MET A 129 13.44 1.04 -21.62
N GLY A 130 12.53 1.51 -22.49
CA GLY A 130 12.69 1.49 -23.95
C GLY A 130 12.03 0.31 -24.66
N ALA A 131 12.07 0.32 -26.01
CA ALA A 131 11.29 -0.60 -26.86
C ALA A 131 11.64 -2.09 -26.67
N SER A 132 12.90 -2.42 -26.37
CA SER A 132 13.33 -3.80 -26.13
C SER A 132 12.74 -4.40 -24.84
N ALA A 133 12.39 -3.55 -23.86
CA ALA A 133 11.83 -4.01 -22.59
C ALA A 133 10.44 -4.64 -22.75
N TYR A 134 9.70 -4.34 -23.83
CA TYR A 134 8.38 -4.91 -24.10
C TYR A 134 8.42 -6.36 -24.58
N ARG A 135 9.58 -6.83 -25.05
CA ARG A 135 9.83 -8.26 -25.38
C ARG A 135 10.78 -8.83 -24.34
N ARG A 136 10.30 -8.97 -23.10
CA ARG A 136 11.09 -9.64 -22.06
C ARG A 136 11.29 -11.10 -22.44
N ARG A 137 12.51 -11.60 -22.25
CA ARG A 137 12.78 -13.04 -22.15
C ARG A 137 12.19 -13.48 -20.81
N VAL A 138 10.96 -13.97 -20.81
CA VAL A 138 10.36 -14.61 -19.64
C VAL A 138 10.42 -16.11 -19.86
#